data_AF-A0A0Q3J003-F1
#
_entry.id   AF-A0A0Q3J003-F1
#
_cell.length_a   1.000
_cell.length_b   1.000
_cell.length_c   1.000
_cell.angle_alpha   90.00
_cell.angle_beta   90.00
_cell.angle_gamma   90.00
#
_symmetry.space_group_name_H-M   'P 1'
#
loop_
_entity.id
_entity.type
_entity.pdbx_description
1 polymer ?
#
loop_
_entity_poly.entity_id
_entity_poly.type
_entity_poly.pdbx_seq_one_letter_code
_entity_poly.pdbx_strand_id
1 'polypeptide(L)'
;MVGGALADRYGGKKVMAGAAVLWSLATFLTPWAASKSAAMLLAVRVLFGLAEGVAFPTMSTFLPKWFPTHERATAVGISMGGFHLGNVLSFLATPIIMSHIGLTGTFAFFASLGYLWLAVWLLNVESDPIDSRTISKSELQLILAGRSGSKVKGSKFPSLREVLSKMEMWAIIVANVINNWGYFVLLSWMPVYFKTVYNVNLKQAAWFSAIPWAVMALSGYVAGASADFMIKSGFSIVRVRKIMQSIGFIGPGVSLLCLRFAQTPLVAAVIMTAALGLSSCSQAGYFCNVQDIAPKYAGSLHGMTNGIGTVAAIVSTVGAGYFVQWLGSFQAFLTLTAVLYFSATVFYNTYATGDLIFD
;
A
#
# COMPACT_ATOMS: atom_id res chain seq x y z
N MET A 1 12.50 -6.79 1.22
CA MET A 1 13.03 -8.12 0.81
C MET A 1 13.04 -9.11 1.97
N VAL A 2 13.77 -8.85 3.07
CA VAL A 2 13.87 -9.77 4.23
C VAL A 2 12.50 -10.17 4.77
N GLY A 3 11.59 -9.21 4.98
CA GLY A 3 10.21 -9.50 5.42
C GLY A 3 9.44 -10.44 4.48
N GLY A 4 9.64 -10.29 3.17
CA GLY A 4 9.05 -11.17 2.16
C GLY A 4 9.62 -12.58 2.21
N ALA A 5 10.94 -12.72 2.32
CA ALA A 5 11.58 -14.03 2.47
C ALA A 5 11.16 -14.75 3.77
N LEU A 6 10.97 -14.00 4.86
CA LEU A 6 10.42 -14.53 6.09
C LEU A 6 8.96 -14.98 5.89
N ALA A 7 8.13 -14.18 5.22
CA ALA A 7 6.71 -14.49 4.97
C ALA A 7 6.55 -15.72 4.07
N ASP A 8 7.36 -15.83 3.02
CA ASP A 8 7.37 -16.99 2.11
C ASP A 8 7.81 -18.26 2.86
N ARG A 9 8.82 -18.18 3.73
CA ARG A 9 9.39 -19.35 4.44
C ARG A 9 8.58 -19.80 5.66
N TYR A 10 8.15 -18.86 6.50
CA TYR A 10 7.50 -19.16 7.79
C TYR A 10 5.98 -18.96 7.78
N GLY A 11 5.43 -18.43 6.69
CA GLY A 11 4.02 -18.13 6.52
C GLY A 11 3.60 -16.77 7.07
N GLY A 12 2.59 -16.17 6.45
CA GLY A 12 2.13 -14.82 6.79
C GLY A 12 1.62 -14.66 8.22
N LYS A 13 0.94 -15.67 8.79
CA LYS A 13 0.44 -15.61 10.19
C LYS A 13 1.54 -15.28 11.19
N LYS A 14 2.63 -16.04 11.17
CA LYS A 14 3.72 -15.95 12.15
C LYS A 14 4.52 -14.66 11.98
N VAL A 15 4.77 -14.27 10.73
CA VAL A 15 5.54 -13.06 10.43
C VAL A 15 4.76 -11.80 10.81
N MET A 16 3.45 -11.75 10.50
CA MET A 16 2.59 -10.65 10.93
C MET A 16 2.49 -10.58 12.46
N ALA A 17 2.37 -11.71 13.14
CA ALA A 17 2.34 -11.76 14.61
C ALA A 17 3.63 -11.21 15.23
N GLY A 18 4.80 -11.62 14.73
CA GLY A 18 6.09 -11.10 15.18
C GLY A 18 6.24 -9.60 14.94
N ALA A 19 5.78 -9.09 13.79
CA ALA A 19 5.75 -7.68 13.50
C ALA A 19 4.83 -6.89 14.44
N ALA A 20 3.63 -7.40 14.72
CA ALA A 20 2.70 -6.76 15.65
C ALA A 20 3.25 -6.69 17.08
N VAL A 21 3.96 -7.73 17.55
CA VAL A 21 4.69 -7.70 18.83
C VAL A 21 5.73 -6.58 18.82
N LEU A 22 6.58 -6.55 17.80
CA LEU A 22 7.69 -5.60 17.72
C LEU A 22 7.19 -4.15 17.58
N TRP A 23 6.13 -3.93 16.80
CA TRP A 23 5.48 -2.64 16.62
C TRP A 23 4.84 -2.14 17.92
N SER A 24 4.11 -3.01 18.63
CA SER A 24 3.45 -2.65 19.89
C SER A 24 4.49 -2.36 20.98
N LEU A 25 5.58 -3.14 21.04
CA LEU A 25 6.69 -2.90 21.95
C LEU A 25 7.39 -1.56 21.65
N ALA A 26 7.68 -1.28 20.37
CA ALA A 26 8.28 -0.01 19.95
C ALA A 26 7.37 1.18 20.30
N THR A 27 6.05 1.01 20.17
CA THR A 27 5.04 2.00 20.60
C THR A 27 5.14 2.27 22.09
N PHE A 28 5.12 1.22 22.91
CA PHE A 28 5.21 1.35 24.37
C PHE A 28 6.54 1.99 24.82
N LEU A 29 7.66 1.63 24.20
CA LEU A 29 8.99 2.15 24.55
C LEU A 29 9.23 3.60 24.11
N THR A 30 8.40 4.15 23.21
CA THR A 30 8.64 5.45 22.60
C THR A 30 8.77 6.60 23.62
N PRO A 31 7.83 6.82 24.57
CA PRO A 31 7.95 7.91 25.54
C PRO A 31 9.19 7.78 26.42
N TRP A 32 9.49 6.56 26.85
CA TRP A 32 10.68 6.27 27.65
C TRP A 32 11.96 6.58 26.88
N ALA A 33 12.09 6.09 25.64
CA ALA A 33 13.25 6.33 24.80
C ALA A 33 13.46 7.83 24.52
N ALA A 34 12.36 8.56 24.24
CA ALA A 34 12.38 10.00 24.04
C ALA A 34 12.86 10.77 25.29
N SER A 35 12.53 10.30 26.49
CA SER A 35 12.97 10.92 27.75
C SER A 35 14.47 10.73 28.05
N LYS A 36 15.12 9.75 27.40
CA LYS A 36 16.52 9.39 27.68
C LYS A 36 17.50 10.04 26.71
N SER A 37 17.26 9.91 25.40
CA SER A 37 18.11 10.54 24.38
C SER A 37 17.48 10.47 23.00
N ALA A 38 17.90 11.39 22.11
CA ALA A 38 17.57 11.32 20.70
C ALA A 38 18.04 9.99 20.06
N ALA A 39 19.20 9.48 20.45
CA ALA A 39 19.73 8.21 19.94
C ALA A 39 18.83 7.02 20.27
N MET A 40 18.32 6.93 21.51
CA MET A 40 17.37 5.88 21.89
C MET A 40 16.04 6.01 21.14
N LEU A 41 15.55 7.24 20.95
CA LEU A 41 14.34 7.47 20.16
C LEU A 41 14.54 7.03 18.70
N LEU A 42 15.69 7.31 18.10
CA LEU A 42 16.05 6.84 16.76
C LEU A 42 16.14 5.31 16.69
N ALA A 43 16.70 4.66 17.71
CA ALA A 43 16.72 3.19 17.78
C ALA A 43 15.30 2.61 17.78
N VAL A 44 14.37 3.19 18.55
CA VAL A 44 12.95 2.78 18.53
C VAL A 44 12.30 3.02 17.17
N ARG A 45 12.63 4.13 16.48
CA ARG A 45 12.15 4.38 15.10
C ARG A 45 12.65 3.35 14.10
N VAL A 46 13.88 2.86 14.25
CA VAL A 46 14.40 1.75 13.42
C VAL A 46 13.58 0.47 13.68
N LEU A 47 13.21 0.18 14.93
CA LEU A 47 12.35 -0.96 15.25
C LEU A 47 10.96 -0.87 14.59
N PHE A 48 10.36 0.33 14.56
CA PHE A 48 9.12 0.57 13.81
C PHE A 48 9.29 0.22 12.33
N GLY A 49 10.34 0.75 11.67
CA GLY A 49 10.58 0.46 10.26
C GLY A 49 10.79 -1.03 9.96
N LEU A 50 11.49 -1.75 10.86
CA LEU A 50 11.67 -3.20 10.74
C LEU A 50 10.35 -3.97 10.89
N ALA A 51 9.49 -3.55 11.81
CA ALA A 51 8.18 -4.16 12.02
C ALA A 51 7.20 -3.85 10.87
N GLU A 52 7.16 -2.61 10.38
CA GLU A 52 6.28 -2.21 9.25
C GLU A 52 6.63 -2.92 7.96
N GLY A 53 7.94 -3.09 7.70
CA GLY A 53 8.45 -3.52 6.41
C GLY A 53 7.99 -4.90 5.96
N VAL A 54 7.36 -5.69 6.86
CA VAL A 54 6.82 -7.01 6.55
C VAL A 54 5.32 -7.00 6.23
N ALA A 55 4.60 -5.90 6.47
CA ALA A 55 3.14 -5.85 6.35
C ALA A 55 2.64 -6.17 4.92
N PHE A 56 3.08 -5.40 3.91
CA PHE A 56 2.67 -5.63 2.52
C PHE A 56 3.18 -6.96 1.92
N PRO A 57 4.44 -7.38 2.17
CA PRO A 57 4.89 -8.71 1.77
C PRO A 57 4.06 -9.82 2.38
N THR A 58 3.71 -9.71 3.67
CA THR A 58 2.88 -10.70 4.35
C THR A 58 1.48 -10.73 3.75
N MET A 59 0.86 -9.58 3.49
CA MET A 59 -0.44 -9.53 2.82
C MET A 59 -0.41 -10.22 1.45
N SER A 60 0.65 -9.99 0.67
CA SER A 60 0.83 -10.58 -0.67
C SER A 60 1.09 -12.10 -0.65
N THR A 61 1.47 -12.67 0.49
CA THR A 61 1.60 -14.14 0.67
C THR A 61 0.37 -14.78 1.28
N PHE A 62 -0.36 -14.01 2.08
CA PHE A 62 -1.48 -14.49 2.87
C PHE A 62 -2.78 -14.51 2.04
N LEU A 63 -3.10 -13.40 1.37
CA LEU A 63 -4.36 -13.27 0.63
C LEU A 63 -4.52 -14.28 -0.52
N PRO A 64 -3.49 -14.60 -1.34
CA PRO A 64 -3.64 -15.59 -2.42
C PRO A 64 -3.96 -17.01 -1.94
N LYS A 65 -3.65 -17.33 -0.69
CA LYS A 65 -3.96 -18.65 -0.11
C LYS A 65 -5.40 -18.76 0.37
N TRP A 66 -5.97 -17.65 0.82
CA TRP A 66 -7.29 -17.59 1.44
C TRP A 66 -8.39 -17.14 0.49
N PHE A 67 -8.05 -16.42 -0.59
CA PHE A 67 -9.02 -15.89 -1.54
C PHE A 67 -8.75 -16.39 -2.96
N PRO A 68 -9.78 -16.90 -3.66
CA PRO A 68 -9.67 -17.26 -5.06
C PRO A 68 -9.36 -16.01 -5.90
N THR A 69 -8.77 -16.20 -7.08
CA THR A 69 -8.27 -15.10 -7.93
C THR A 69 -9.34 -14.04 -8.25
N HIS A 70 -10.61 -14.43 -8.30
CA HIS A 70 -11.75 -13.56 -8.61
C HIS A 70 -12.38 -12.87 -7.39
N GLU A 71 -11.81 -13.00 -6.18
CA GLU A 71 -12.19 -12.24 -4.97
C GLU A 71 -10.99 -11.56 -4.30
N ARG A 72 -9.80 -11.78 -4.88
CA ARG A 72 -8.51 -11.35 -4.32
C ARG A 72 -8.36 -9.84 -4.37
N ALA A 73 -8.84 -9.17 -5.41
CA ALA A 73 -8.70 -7.72 -5.53
C ALA A 73 -9.57 -7.01 -4.49
N THR A 74 -10.76 -7.53 -4.21
CA THR A 74 -11.64 -7.04 -3.14
C THR A 74 -10.98 -7.23 -1.78
N ALA A 75 -10.40 -8.40 -1.49
CA ALA A 75 -9.70 -8.64 -0.24
C ALA A 75 -8.51 -7.69 -0.01
N VAL A 76 -7.73 -7.41 -1.08
CA VAL A 76 -6.67 -6.38 -1.05
C VAL A 76 -7.27 -4.99 -0.80
N GLY A 77 -8.34 -4.63 -1.50
CA GLY A 77 -9.01 -3.34 -1.36
C GLY A 77 -9.58 -3.10 0.04
N ILE A 78 -10.18 -4.10 0.68
CA ILE A 78 -10.65 -4.03 2.07
C ILE A 78 -9.47 -3.85 3.02
N SER A 79 -8.39 -4.61 2.83
CA SER A 79 -7.20 -4.54 3.69
C SER A 79 -6.54 -3.15 3.63
N MET A 80 -6.41 -2.59 2.43
CA MET A 80 -5.90 -1.24 2.21
C MET A 80 -6.86 -0.15 2.69
N GLY A 81 -8.17 -0.36 2.54
CA GLY A 81 -9.19 0.49 3.14
C GLY A 81 -9.03 0.58 4.65
N GLY A 82 -8.81 -0.56 5.32
CA GLY A 82 -8.50 -0.63 6.75
C GLY A 82 -7.22 0.14 7.13
N PHE A 83 -6.15 0.03 6.33
CA PHE A 83 -4.92 0.80 6.53
C PHE A 83 -5.18 2.32 6.53
N HIS A 84 -5.92 2.82 5.53
CA HIS A 84 -6.22 4.25 5.43
C HIS A 84 -7.21 4.72 6.51
N LEU A 85 -8.25 3.93 6.83
CA LEU A 85 -9.19 4.24 7.90
C LEU A 85 -8.51 4.27 9.28
N GLY A 86 -7.54 3.39 9.51
CA GLY A 86 -6.71 3.40 10.71
C GLY A 86 -6.02 4.74 10.90
N ASN A 87 -5.42 5.31 9.85
CA ASN A 87 -4.80 6.64 9.91
C ASN A 87 -5.80 7.74 10.31
N VAL A 88 -6.99 7.73 9.70
CA VAL A 88 -8.05 8.71 10.00
C VAL A 88 -8.50 8.58 11.47
N LEU A 89 -8.79 7.37 11.94
CA LEU A 89 -9.21 7.12 13.31
C LEU A 89 -8.11 7.51 14.30
N SER A 90 -6.85 7.18 14.02
CA SER A 90 -5.71 7.58 14.83
C SER A 90 -5.58 9.11 14.91
N PHE A 91 -5.72 9.84 13.81
CA PHE A 91 -5.66 11.31 13.84
C PHE A 91 -6.79 11.94 14.66
N LEU A 92 -8.00 11.38 14.63
CA LEU A 92 -9.14 11.89 15.38
C LEU A 92 -9.08 11.51 16.87
N ALA A 93 -8.72 10.27 17.19
CA ALA A 93 -8.75 9.75 18.55
C ALA A 93 -7.55 10.20 19.38
N THR A 94 -6.35 10.31 18.77
CA THR A 94 -5.10 10.58 19.51
C THR A 94 -5.16 11.88 20.34
N PRO A 95 -5.62 13.04 19.82
CA PRO A 95 -5.67 14.27 20.62
C PRO A 95 -6.61 14.17 21.82
N ILE A 96 -7.77 13.51 21.64
CA ILE A 96 -8.77 13.32 22.69
C ILE A 96 -8.19 12.44 23.79
N ILE A 97 -7.64 11.27 23.42
CA ILE A 97 -7.01 10.35 24.37
C ILE A 97 -5.88 11.06 25.12
N MET A 98 -5.01 11.76 24.39
CA MET A 98 -3.88 12.48 24.97
C MET A 98 -4.30 13.58 25.95
N SER A 99 -5.43 14.25 25.71
CA SER A 99 -5.96 15.25 26.65
C SER A 99 -6.41 14.67 28.00
N HIS A 100 -6.78 13.38 28.03
CA HIS A 100 -7.26 12.72 29.25
C HIS A 100 -6.17 11.92 29.97
N ILE A 101 -5.33 11.18 29.24
CA ILE A 101 -4.33 10.26 29.82
C ILE A 101 -2.88 10.65 29.54
N GLY A 102 -2.67 11.84 28.96
CA GLY A 102 -1.35 12.37 28.65
C GLY A 102 -0.62 11.60 27.53
N LEU A 103 0.61 12.05 27.24
CA LEU A 103 1.44 11.48 26.17
C LEU A 103 1.75 10.00 26.42
N THR A 104 2.32 9.68 27.58
CA THR A 104 2.72 8.29 27.92
C THR A 104 1.53 7.34 27.95
N GLY A 105 0.40 7.77 28.51
CA GLY A 105 -0.83 6.97 28.52
C GLY A 105 -1.35 6.68 27.11
N THR A 106 -1.27 7.65 26.20
CA THR A 106 -1.69 7.48 24.80
C THR A 106 -0.87 6.41 24.08
N PHE A 107 0.46 6.40 24.25
CA PHE A 107 1.32 5.35 23.69
C PHE A 107 1.03 3.99 24.32
N ALA A 108 0.78 3.93 25.63
CA ALA A 108 0.40 2.68 26.29
C ALA A 108 -0.95 2.14 25.79
N PHE A 109 -1.92 3.02 25.52
CA PHE A 109 -3.22 2.66 24.94
C PHE A 109 -3.10 2.07 23.53
N PHE A 110 -2.33 2.69 22.64
CA PHE A 110 -2.14 2.14 21.29
C PHE A 110 -1.32 0.84 21.31
N ALA A 111 -0.34 0.73 22.21
CA ALA A 111 0.40 -0.52 22.40
C ALA A 111 -0.52 -1.66 22.89
N SER A 112 -1.43 -1.39 23.83
CA SER A 112 -2.38 -2.40 24.32
C SER A 112 -3.37 -2.81 23.24
N LEU A 113 -3.84 -1.88 22.41
CA LEU A 113 -4.69 -2.19 21.26
C LEU A 113 -3.98 -3.10 20.25
N GLY A 114 -2.69 -2.87 20.00
CA GLY A 114 -1.86 -3.73 19.16
C GLY A 114 -1.71 -5.16 19.72
N TYR A 115 -1.51 -5.31 21.03
CA TYR A 115 -1.48 -6.62 21.68
C TYR A 115 -2.86 -7.31 21.70
N LEU A 116 -3.95 -6.56 21.85
CA LEU A 116 -5.30 -7.10 21.74
C LEU A 116 -5.55 -7.63 20.33
N TRP A 117 -5.18 -6.86 19.30
CA TRP A 117 -5.26 -7.30 17.90
C TRP A 117 -4.42 -8.56 17.66
N LEU A 118 -3.21 -8.61 18.21
CA LEU A 118 -2.34 -9.79 18.13
C LEU A 118 -2.99 -11.03 18.75
N ALA A 119 -3.63 -10.90 19.90
CA ALA A 119 -4.34 -12.00 20.54
C ALA A 119 -5.47 -12.53 19.65
N VAL A 120 -6.29 -11.63 19.10
CA VAL A 120 -7.35 -11.99 18.15
C VAL A 120 -6.77 -12.68 16.90
N TRP A 121 -5.66 -12.17 16.36
CA TRP A 121 -4.97 -12.74 15.20
C TRP A 121 -4.47 -14.16 15.45
N LEU A 122 -3.80 -14.39 16.58
CA LEU A 122 -3.23 -15.71 16.90
C LEU A 122 -4.31 -16.77 17.14
N LEU A 123 -5.45 -16.38 17.72
CA LEU A 123 -6.55 -17.28 18.05
C LEU A 123 -7.44 -17.63 16.85
N ASN A 124 -7.66 -16.69 15.92
CA ASN A 124 -8.68 -16.85 14.87
C ASN A 124 -8.15 -17.08 13.45
N VAL A 125 -6.87 -16.77 13.19
CA VAL A 125 -6.33 -16.81 11.83
C VAL A 125 -5.40 -18.00 11.68
N GLU A 126 -5.49 -18.78 10.60
CA GLU A 126 -4.54 -19.86 10.28
C GLU A 126 -3.65 -19.54 9.07
N SER A 127 -2.51 -20.24 8.97
CA SER A 127 -1.53 -19.96 7.90
C SER A 127 -1.96 -20.50 6.54
N ASP A 128 -2.64 -21.65 6.53
CA ASP A 128 -3.25 -22.25 5.34
C ASP A 128 -4.71 -22.56 5.66
N PRO A 129 -5.66 -22.30 4.74
CA PRO A 129 -7.07 -22.61 4.95
C PRO A 129 -7.33 -24.10 5.25
N ILE A 130 -6.46 -25.01 4.84
CA ILE A 130 -6.57 -26.45 5.15
C ILE A 130 -6.45 -26.71 6.66
N ASP A 131 -5.66 -25.90 7.36
CA ASP A 131 -5.45 -26.03 8.82
C ASP A 131 -6.56 -25.32 9.63
N SER A 132 -7.47 -24.62 8.94
CA SER A 132 -8.53 -23.84 9.59
C SER A 132 -9.60 -24.74 10.21
N ARG A 133 -9.90 -24.48 11.49
CA ARG A 133 -10.95 -25.20 12.23
C ARG A 133 -12.35 -24.60 12.03
N THR A 134 -12.43 -23.38 11.51
CA THR A 134 -13.68 -22.60 11.42
C THR A 134 -14.28 -22.60 10.01
N ILE A 135 -13.51 -22.99 8.99
CA ILE A 135 -13.96 -22.95 7.60
C ILE A 135 -14.89 -24.11 7.26
N SER A 136 -15.92 -23.84 6.44
CA SER A 136 -16.79 -24.89 5.94
C SER A 136 -16.09 -25.74 4.87
N LYS A 137 -16.49 -27.02 4.72
CA LYS A 137 -15.92 -27.89 3.68
C LYS A 137 -16.18 -27.37 2.26
N SER A 138 -17.35 -26.79 2.03
CA SER A 138 -17.73 -26.19 0.74
C SER A 138 -16.85 -24.99 0.39
N GLU A 139 -16.59 -24.11 1.35
CA GLU A 139 -15.73 -22.94 1.16
C GLU A 139 -14.27 -23.35 0.94
N LEU A 140 -13.77 -24.33 1.70
CA LEU A 140 -12.44 -24.87 1.48
C LEU A 140 -12.27 -25.43 0.05
N GLN A 141 -13.28 -26.13 -0.48
CA GLN A 141 -13.25 -26.61 -1.86
C GLN A 141 -13.23 -25.47 -2.87
N LEU A 142 -14.00 -24.39 -2.67
CA LEU A 142 -13.99 -23.21 -3.53
C LEU A 142 -12.61 -22.53 -3.54
N ILE A 143 -11.99 -22.37 -2.38
CA ILE A 143 -10.65 -21.77 -2.26
C ILE A 143 -9.61 -22.64 -2.98
N LEU A 144 -9.64 -23.96 -2.74
CA LEU A 144 -8.69 -24.89 -3.35
C LEU A 144 -8.87 -24.99 -4.87
N ALA A 145 -10.11 -24.97 -5.36
CA ALA A 145 -10.40 -24.96 -6.80
C ALA A 145 -9.92 -23.68 -7.49
N GLY A 146 -9.96 -22.54 -6.79
CA GLY A 146 -9.45 -21.25 -7.28
C GLY A 146 -7.93 -21.07 -7.14
N ARG A 147 -7.20 -22.03 -6.54
CA ARG A 147 -5.76 -21.95 -6.29
C ARG A 147 -5.00 -22.48 -7.51
N SER A 148 -4.52 -21.57 -8.38
CA SER A 148 -3.57 -21.94 -9.43
C SER A 148 -2.30 -22.53 -8.81
N GLY A 149 -2.08 -23.83 -9.03
CA GLY A 149 -0.83 -24.59 -8.83
C GLY A 149 0.08 -24.17 -7.66
N SER A 150 0.00 -24.87 -6.52
CA SER A 150 1.06 -24.79 -5.51
C SER A 150 1.12 -26.05 -4.64
N LYS A 151 1.78 -27.09 -5.17
CA LYS A 151 2.28 -28.23 -4.40
C LYS A 151 3.72 -28.56 -4.81
N VAL A 152 4.70 -27.74 -4.42
CA VAL A 152 6.08 -28.22 -4.25
C VAL A 152 6.71 -27.48 -3.06
N LYS A 153 6.99 -28.20 -1.97
CA LYS A 153 7.84 -27.71 -0.89
C LYS A 153 9.29 -27.76 -1.37
N GLY A 154 10.01 -26.64 -1.35
CA GLY A 154 11.48 -26.63 -1.46
C GLY A 154 12.10 -25.93 -2.68
N SER A 155 11.36 -25.16 -3.49
CA SER A 155 11.99 -24.37 -4.55
C SER A 155 12.78 -23.19 -3.97
N LYS A 156 14.04 -23.03 -4.38
CA LYS A 156 14.87 -21.87 -4.01
C LYS A 156 14.28 -20.63 -4.68
N PHE A 157 14.36 -19.47 -4.02
CA PHE A 157 13.99 -18.20 -4.66
C PHE A 157 14.85 -18.01 -5.93
N PRO A 158 14.26 -17.62 -7.08
CA PRO A 158 15.01 -17.40 -8.31
C PRO A 158 16.11 -16.38 -8.08
N SER A 159 17.24 -16.52 -8.78
CA SER A 159 18.35 -15.57 -8.61
C SER A 159 17.90 -14.16 -8.97
N LEU A 160 18.44 -13.14 -8.30
CA LEU A 160 18.09 -11.74 -8.60
C LEU A 160 18.32 -11.39 -10.08
N ARG A 161 19.33 -12.01 -10.71
CA ARG A 161 19.62 -11.84 -12.13
C ARG A 161 18.50 -12.38 -13.02
N GLU A 162 17.94 -13.54 -12.69
CA GLU A 162 16.79 -14.11 -13.42
C GLU A 162 15.57 -13.22 -13.25
N VAL A 163 15.26 -12.80 -12.03
CA VAL A 163 14.13 -11.91 -11.74
C VAL A 163 14.24 -10.60 -12.52
N LEU A 164 15.40 -9.95 -12.50
CA LEU A 164 15.64 -8.68 -13.17
C LEU A 164 15.87 -8.80 -14.68
N SER A 165 15.98 -10.00 -15.23
CA SER A 165 16.07 -10.21 -16.68
C SER A 165 14.70 -10.18 -17.39
N LYS A 166 13.60 -10.30 -16.63
CA LYS A 166 12.23 -10.37 -17.14
C LYS A 166 11.60 -8.99 -17.23
N MET A 167 11.04 -8.64 -18.39
CA MET A 167 10.43 -7.32 -18.65
C MET A 167 9.12 -7.13 -17.87
N GLU A 168 8.41 -8.22 -17.62
CA GLU A 168 7.19 -8.26 -16.81
C GLU A 168 7.47 -7.84 -15.36
N MET A 169 8.64 -8.23 -14.84
CA MET A 169 9.09 -7.81 -13.51
C MET A 169 9.40 -6.30 -13.48
N TRP A 170 10.06 -5.79 -14.53
CA TRP A 170 10.28 -4.35 -14.69
C TRP A 170 8.97 -3.58 -14.78
N ALA A 171 7.94 -4.11 -15.44
CA ALA A 171 6.62 -3.46 -15.51
C ALA A 171 6.06 -3.21 -14.10
N ILE A 172 6.16 -4.22 -13.22
CA ILE A 172 5.72 -4.10 -11.82
C ILE A 172 6.64 -3.17 -11.02
N ILE A 173 7.97 -3.26 -11.17
CA ILE A 173 8.93 -2.39 -10.47
C ILE A 173 8.65 -0.92 -10.82
N VAL A 174 8.55 -0.59 -12.11
CA VAL A 174 8.28 0.76 -12.59
C VAL A 174 6.92 1.23 -12.11
N ALA A 175 5.89 0.39 -12.19
CA ALA A 175 4.57 0.75 -11.67
C ALA A 175 4.62 1.06 -10.15
N ASN A 176 5.28 0.21 -9.36
CA ASN A 176 5.38 0.46 -7.93
C ASN A 176 6.19 1.72 -7.59
N VAL A 177 7.28 1.98 -8.33
CA VAL A 177 8.10 3.20 -8.21
C VAL A 177 7.28 4.45 -8.49
N ILE A 178 6.54 4.48 -9.58
CA ILE A 178 5.71 5.65 -9.96
C ILE A 178 4.49 5.80 -9.04
N ASN A 179 3.90 4.70 -8.57
CA ASN A 179 2.84 4.75 -7.57
C ASN A 179 3.34 5.37 -6.25
N ASN A 180 4.47 4.89 -5.73
CA ASN A 180 5.10 5.45 -4.53
C ASN A 180 5.51 6.91 -4.74
N TRP A 181 6.10 7.24 -5.88
CA TRP A 181 6.45 8.62 -6.23
C TRP A 181 5.25 9.55 -6.06
N GLY A 182 4.13 9.27 -6.74
CA GLY A 182 2.98 10.17 -6.71
C GLY A 182 2.21 10.13 -5.40
N TYR A 183 2.14 8.98 -4.72
CA TYR A 183 1.55 8.86 -3.38
C TYR A 183 2.25 9.81 -2.39
N PHE A 184 3.57 9.73 -2.30
CA PHE A 184 4.35 10.53 -1.34
C PHE A 184 4.46 12.00 -1.74
N VAL A 185 4.47 12.30 -3.05
CA VAL A 185 4.33 13.68 -3.54
C VAL A 185 3.01 14.28 -3.06
N LEU A 186 1.88 13.62 -3.29
CA LEU A 186 0.59 14.12 -2.82
C LEU A 186 0.53 14.20 -1.29
N LEU A 187 1.10 13.22 -0.57
CA LEU A 187 1.13 13.22 0.89
C LEU A 187 1.90 14.41 1.47
N SER A 188 3.08 14.71 0.93
CA SER A 188 3.93 15.77 1.45
C SER A 188 3.50 17.16 0.99
N TRP A 189 3.00 17.29 -0.26
CA TRP A 189 2.80 18.59 -0.90
C TRP A 189 1.39 19.12 -0.80
N MET A 190 0.39 18.26 -0.66
CA MET A 190 -1.02 18.69 -0.68
C MET A 190 -1.34 19.76 0.39
N PRO A 191 -0.93 19.62 1.67
CA PRO A 191 -1.17 20.67 2.66
C PRO A 191 -0.43 21.97 2.34
N VAL A 192 0.81 21.87 1.82
CA VAL A 192 1.64 23.00 1.43
C VAL A 192 1.04 23.74 0.24
N TYR A 193 0.50 23.02 -0.74
CA TYR A 193 -0.17 23.57 -1.91
C TYR A 193 -1.38 24.41 -1.51
N PHE A 194 -2.26 23.90 -0.63
CA PHE A 194 -3.41 24.68 -0.15
C PHE A 194 -2.97 25.94 0.59
N LYS A 195 -1.96 25.83 1.46
CA LYS A 195 -1.44 26.97 2.21
C LYS A 195 -0.77 28.01 1.32
N THR A 196 0.00 27.60 0.31
CA THR A 196 0.82 28.52 -0.51
C THR A 196 0.06 29.12 -1.69
N VAL A 197 -0.79 28.33 -2.37
CA VAL A 197 -1.51 28.78 -3.56
C VAL A 197 -2.83 29.47 -3.20
N TYR A 198 -3.56 28.94 -2.22
CA TYR A 198 -4.86 29.49 -1.83
C TYR A 198 -4.84 30.30 -0.53
N ASN A 199 -3.67 30.43 0.11
CA ASN A 199 -3.47 31.15 1.36
C ASN A 199 -4.46 30.76 2.48
N VAL A 200 -4.94 29.50 2.47
CA VAL A 200 -5.85 29.01 3.51
C VAL A 200 -5.07 28.73 4.79
N ASN A 201 -5.75 28.87 5.93
CA ASN A 201 -5.11 28.59 7.21
C ASN A 201 -4.74 27.11 7.35
N LEU A 202 -3.83 26.80 8.27
CA LEU A 202 -3.30 25.44 8.45
C LEU A 202 -4.40 24.41 8.75
N LYS A 203 -5.42 24.79 9.52
CA LYS A 203 -6.55 23.93 9.87
C LYS A 203 -7.38 23.57 8.64
N GLN A 204 -7.67 24.55 7.77
CA GLN A 204 -8.38 24.33 6.52
C GLN A 204 -7.55 23.50 5.52
N ALA A 205 -6.25 23.79 5.38
CA ALA A 205 -5.36 22.98 4.53
C ALA A 205 -5.34 21.51 4.95
N ALA A 206 -5.30 21.23 6.27
CA ALA A 206 -5.39 19.88 6.79
C ALA A 206 -6.72 19.19 6.44
N TRP A 207 -7.85 19.90 6.60
CA TRP A 207 -9.17 19.39 6.21
C TRP A 207 -9.29 19.08 4.71
N PHE A 208 -8.86 20.02 3.86
CA PHE A 208 -8.85 19.80 2.40
C PHE A 208 -7.93 18.65 1.97
N SER A 209 -6.91 18.35 2.77
CA SER A 209 -6.02 17.22 2.51
C SER A 209 -6.58 15.88 3.02
N ALA A 210 -7.33 15.88 4.13
CA ALA A 210 -7.84 14.65 4.75
C ALA A 210 -8.94 13.96 3.90
N ILE A 211 -9.82 14.73 3.26
CA ILE A 211 -10.92 14.20 2.44
C ILE A 211 -10.41 13.32 1.29
N PRO A 212 -9.46 13.75 0.44
CA PRO A 212 -8.85 12.91 -0.58
C PRO A 212 -8.36 11.54 -0.08
N TRP A 213 -7.69 11.49 1.08
CA TRP A 213 -7.20 10.24 1.68
C TRP A 213 -8.33 9.33 2.18
N ALA A 214 -9.38 9.92 2.78
CA ALA A 214 -10.56 9.17 3.19
C ALA A 214 -11.30 8.56 1.99
N VAL A 215 -11.43 9.30 0.90
CA VAL A 215 -12.05 8.79 -0.34
C VAL A 215 -11.22 7.68 -0.97
N MET A 216 -9.88 7.78 -0.95
CA MET A 216 -9.00 6.71 -1.42
C MET A 216 -9.23 5.39 -0.65
N ALA A 217 -9.46 5.49 0.67
CA ALA A 217 -9.78 4.31 1.50
C ALA A 217 -11.03 3.58 0.99
N LEU A 218 -12.09 4.34 0.71
CA LEU A 218 -13.37 3.80 0.24
C LEU A 218 -13.29 3.32 -1.22
N SER A 219 -12.60 4.07 -2.08
CA SER A 219 -12.47 3.73 -3.49
C SER A 219 -11.63 2.48 -3.70
N GLY A 220 -10.72 2.13 -2.79
CA GLY A 220 -9.96 0.87 -2.83
C GLY A 220 -10.87 -0.37 -2.84
N TYR A 221 -11.92 -0.37 -2.01
CA TYR A 221 -12.93 -1.44 -2.04
C TYR A 221 -13.67 -1.50 -3.37
N VAL A 222 -14.15 -0.35 -3.87
CA VAL A 222 -14.89 -0.26 -5.13
C VAL A 222 -14.03 -0.72 -6.30
N ALA A 223 -12.75 -0.33 -6.32
CA ALA A 223 -11.79 -0.76 -7.33
C ALA A 223 -11.57 -2.28 -7.29
N GLY A 224 -11.38 -2.85 -6.10
CA GLY A 224 -11.24 -4.29 -5.91
C GLY A 224 -12.46 -5.07 -6.39
N ALA A 225 -13.65 -4.67 -5.95
CA ALA A 225 -14.92 -5.29 -6.34
C ALA A 225 -15.17 -5.19 -7.84
N SER A 226 -14.83 -4.05 -8.46
CA SER A 226 -14.96 -3.85 -9.91
C SER A 226 -14.02 -4.77 -10.69
N ALA A 227 -12.77 -4.92 -10.23
CA ALA A 227 -11.81 -5.82 -10.84
C ALA A 227 -12.26 -7.28 -10.77
N ASP A 228 -12.71 -7.71 -9.60
CA ASP A 228 -13.22 -9.06 -9.36
C ASP A 228 -14.49 -9.34 -10.17
N PHE A 229 -15.41 -8.37 -10.29
CA PHE A 229 -16.58 -8.47 -11.14
C PHE A 229 -16.22 -8.64 -12.62
N MET A 230 -15.23 -7.90 -13.14
CA MET A 230 -14.76 -8.07 -14.52
C MET A 230 -14.17 -9.47 -14.76
N ILE A 231 -13.40 -10.00 -13.80
CA ILE A 231 -12.86 -11.37 -13.86
C ILE A 231 -14.00 -12.39 -13.86
N LYS A 232 -14.99 -12.25 -12.97
CA LYS A 232 -16.19 -13.11 -12.92
C LYS A 232 -17.00 -13.05 -14.22
N SER A 233 -17.00 -11.90 -14.90
CA SER A 233 -17.69 -11.68 -16.18
C SER A 233 -16.93 -12.23 -17.40
N GLY A 234 -15.79 -12.90 -17.20
CA GLY A 234 -15.05 -13.58 -18.28
C GLY A 234 -13.89 -12.77 -18.88
N PHE A 235 -13.52 -11.63 -18.32
CA PHE A 235 -12.31 -10.91 -18.75
C PHE A 235 -11.07 -11.65 -18.27
N SER A 236 -10.01 -11.70 -19.09
CA SER A 236 -8.74 -12.27 -18.67
C SER A 236 -8.10 -11.44 -17.56
N ILE A 237 -7.39 -12.13 -16.63
CA ILE A 237 -6.72 -11.48 -15.49
C ILE A 237 -5.79 -10.37 -15.98
N VAL A 238 -4.98 -10.64 -17.01
CA VAL A 238 -4.06 -9.66 -17.60
C VAL A 238 -4.78 -8.40 -18.07
N ARG A 239 -5.92 -8.56 -18.76
CA ARG A 239 -6.71 -7.43 -19.26
C ARG A 239 -7.26 -6.61 -18.11
N VAL A 240 -7.78 -7.24 -17.06
CA VAL A 240 -8.27 -6.56 -15.86
C VAL A 240 -7.15 -5.81 -15.17
N ARG A 241 -5.99 -6.43 -14.93
CA ARG A 241 -4.84 -5.76 -14.30
C ARG A 241 -4.35 -4.56 -15.10
N LYS A 242 -4.33 -4.66 -16.45
CA LYS A 242 -3.98 -3.53 -17.34
C LYS A 242 -5.00 -2.40 -17.30
N ILE A 243 -6.29 -2.70 -17.32
CA ILE A 243 -7.36 -1.69 -17.21
C ILE A 243 -7.26 -0.96 -15.87
N MET A 244 -7.21 -1.71 -14.76
CA MET A 244 -7.15 -1.13 -13.42
C MET A 244 -5.88 -0.29 -13.23
N GLN A 245 -4.73 -0.75 -13.73
CA GLN A 245 -3.50 0.02 -13.66
C GLN A 245 -3.54 1.27 -14.55
N SER A 246 -4.17 1.20 -15.72
CA SER A 246 -4.34 2.35 -16.61
C SER A 246 -5.20 3.43 -15.95
N ILE A 247 -6.32 3.06 -15.34
CA ILE A 247 -7.15 3.99 -14.56
C ILE A 247 -6.34 4.57 -13.39
N GLY A 248 -5.59 3.71 -12.70
CA GLY A 248 -4.75 4.04 -11.55
C GLY A 248 -3.61 5.02 -11.84
N PHE A 249 -3.23 5.24 -13.09
CA PHE A 249 -2.16 6.18 -13.49
C PHE A 249 -2.66 7.31 -14.39
N ILE A 250 -3.48 7.01 -15.40
CA ILE A 250 -4.05 8.04 -16.29
C ILE A 250 -4.98 8.95 -15.49
N GLY A 251 -5.82 8.39 -14.61
CA GLY A 251 -6.75 9.14 -13.77
C GLY A 251 -6.04 10.21 -12.93
N PRO A 252 -5.07 9.83 -12.06
CA PRO A 252 -4.29 10.79 -11.31
C PRO A 252 -3.49 11.75 -12.21
N GLY A 253 -2.88 11.27 -13.30
CA GLY A 253 -2.12 12.11 -14.22
C GLY A 253 -2.96 13.23 -14.83
N VAL A 254 -4.16 12.92 -15.34
CA VAL A 254 -5.09 13.92 -15.89
C VAL A 254 -5.57 14.87 -14.79
N SER A 255 -5.96 14.35 -13.62
CA SER A 255 -6.40 15.18 -12.50
C SER A 255 -5.31 16.17 -12.07
N LEU A 256 -4.04 15.75 -12.00
CA LEU A 256 -2.93 16.63 -11.67
C LEU A 256 -2.73 17.75 -12.69
N LEU A 257 -2.88 17.47 -13.99
CA LEU A 257 -2.83 18.50 -15.04
C LEU A 257 -4.03 19.46 -14.95
N CYS A 258 -5.22 18.94 -14.62
CA CYS A 258 -6.42 19.74 -14.45
C CYS A 258 -6.36 20.68 -13.23
N LEU A 259 -5.48 20.41 -12.27
CA LEU A 259 -5.33 21.24 -11.07
C LEU A 259 -4.97 22.70 -11.41
N ARG A 260 -4.35 22.96 -12.57
CA ARG A 260 -4.05 24.32 -13.04
C ARG A 260 -5.29 25.18 -13.28
N PHE A 261 -6.43 24.54 -13.52
CA PHE A 261 -7.71 25.22 -13.76
C PHE A 261 -8.52 25.42 -12.48
N ALA A 262 -8.04 24.92 -11.33
CA ALA A 262 -8.70 25.13 -10.06
C ALA A 262 -8.52 26.59 -9.62
N GLN A 263 -9.63 27.34 -9.61
CA GLN A 263 -9.64 28.74 -9.15
C GLN A 263 -9.94 28.86 -7.65
N THR A 264 -10.46 27.81 -7.03
CA THR A 264 -10.84 27.79 -5.62
C THR A 264 -10.23 26.59 -4.90
N PRO A 265 -9.98 26.68 -3.58
CA PRO A 265 -9.45 25.56 -2.81
C PRO A 265 -10.40 24.35 -2.83
N LEU A 266 -11.72 24.58 -2.88
CA LEU A 266 -12.69 23.49 -2.97
C LEU A 266 -12.55 22.72 -4.30
N VAL A 267 -12.42 23.42 -5.43
CA VAL A 267 -12.23 22.78 -6.74
C VAL A 267 -10.92 21.99 -6.78
N ALA A 268 -9.83 22.54 -6.23
CA ALA A 268 -8.57 21.82 -6.10
C ALA A 268 -8.70 20.56 -5.23
N ALA A 269 -9.41 20.65 -4.11
CA ALA A 269 -9.66 19.50 -3.25
C ALA A 269 -10.44 18.40 -3.99
N VAL A 270 -11.50 18.76 -4.74
CA VAL A 270 -12.27 17.80 -5.55
C VAL A 270 -11.40 17.11 -6.60
N ILE A 271 -10.56 17.87 -7.31
CA ILE A 271 -9.64 17.32 -8.31
C ILE A 271 -8.61 16.37 -7.67
N MET A 272 -8.04 16.74 -6.52
CA MET A 272 -7.10 15.89 -5.77
C MET A 272 -7.79 14.65 -5.18
N THR A 273 -9.04 14.77 -4.75
CA THR A 273 -9.88 13.65 -4.33
C THR A 273 -10.11 12.68 -5.48
N ALA A 274 -10.41 13.19 -6.69
CA ALA A 274 -10.54 12.35 -7.88
C ALA A 274 -9.20 11.68 -8.22
N ALA A 275 -8.07 12.39 -8.11
CA ALA A 275 -6.74 11.83 -8.32
C ALA A 275 -6.47 10.64 -7.38
N LEU A 276 -6.57 10.83 -6.06
CA LEU A 276 -6.32 9.75 -5.10
C LEU A 276 -7.37 8.64 -5.18
N GLY A 277 -8.64 9.00 -5.41
CA GLY A 277 -9.73 8.05 -5.61
C GLY A 277 -9.48 7.11 -6.78
N LEU A 278 -9.04 7.63 -7.93
CA LEU A 278 -8.68 6.82 -9.10
C LEU A 278 -7.37 6.04 -8.89
N SER A 279 -6.42 6.62 -8.15
CA SER A 279 -5.13 5.96 -7.85
C SER A 279 -5.29 4.63 -7.12
N SER A 280 -6.37 4.45 -6.34
CA SER A 280 -6.69 3.21 -5.63
C SER A 280 -6.86 2.02 -6.59
N CYS A 281 -7.20 2.26 -7.86
CA CYS A 281 -7.26 1.21 -8.88
C CYS A 281 -5.92 0.50 -9.09
N SER A 282 -4.80 1.16 -8.75
CA SER A 282 -3.47 0.53 -8.75
C SER A 282 -3.36 -0.65 -7.78
N GLN A 283 -4.14 -0.65 -6.68
CA GLN A 283 -4.20 -1.77 -5.73
C GLN A 283 -4.80 -3.04 -6.38
N ALA A 284 -5.75 -2.88 -7.30
CA ALA A 284 -6.32 -3.97 -8.08
C ALA A 284 -5.53 -4.25 -9.39
N GLY A 285 -4.58 -3.38 -9.73
CA GLY A 285 -3.68 -3.45 -10.88
C GLY A 285 -2.36 -4.14 -10.55
N TYR A 286 -1.26 -3.37 -10.45
CA TYR A 286 0.09 -3.92 -10.25
C TYR A 286 0.24 -4.68 -8.93
N PHE A 287 -0.46 -4.25 -7.87
CA PHE A 287 -0.30 -4.84 -6.53
C PHE A 287 -0.79 -6.30 -6.49
N CYS A 288 -1.95 -6.56 -7.09
CA CYS A 288 -2.44 -7.94 -7.29
C CYS A 288 -1.60 -8.70 -8.33
N ASN A 289 -1.07 -8.03 -9.34
CA ASN A 289 -0.31 -8.68 -10.41
C ASN A 289 0.93 -9.45 -9.89
N VAL A 290 1.63 -8.92 -8.88
CA VAL A 290 2.76 -9.64 -8.23
C VAL A 290 2.36 -11.04 -7.76
N GLN A 291 1.12 -11.18 -7.27
CA GLN A 291 0.58 -12.41 -6.73
C GLN A 291 0.15 -13.37 -7.85
N ASP A 292 -0.17 -12.83 -9.03
CA ASP A 292 -0.61 -13.58 -10.21
C ASP A 292 0.61 -14.18 -10.95
N ILE A 293 1.71 -13.43 -11.13
CA ILE A 293 2.91 -13.90 -11.86
C ILE A 293 3.79 -14.90 -11.11
N ALA A 294 3.73 -14.88 -9.78
CA ALA A 294 4.69 -15.59 -8.93
C ALA A 294 4.12 -15.88 -7.53
N PRO A 295 3.03 -16.66 -7.42
CA PRO A 295 2.32 -16.90 -6.16
C PRO A 295 3.21 -17.52 -5.07
N LYS A 296 4.23 -18.31 -5.45
CA LYS A 296 5.18 -18.94 -4.51
C LYS A 296 6.17 -17.97 -3.88
N TYR A 297 6.50 -16.89 -4.58
CA TYR A 297 7.51 -15.91 -4.18
C TYR A 297 6.93 -14.50 -4.05
N ALA A 298 5.60 -14.40 -3.96
CA ALA A 298 4.88 -13.14 -3.98
C ALA A 298 5.35 -12.22 -2.84
N GLY A 299 5.66 -12.75 -1.65
CA GLY A 299 6.18 -11.97 -0.54
C GLY A 299 7.55 -11.37 -0.85
N SER A 300 8.50 -12.18 -1.30
CA SER A 300 9.85 -11.73 -1.64
C SER A 300 9.87 -10.72 -2.80
N LEU A 301 9.11 -10.97 -3.87
CA LEU A 301 9.02 -10.06 -5.02
C LEU A 301 8.31 -8.74 -4.65
N HIS A 302 7.23 -8.81 -3.87
CA HIS A 302 6.56 -7.61 -3.36
C HIS A 302 7.48 -6.83 -2.43
N GLY A 303 8.23 -7.52 -1.56
CA GLY A 303 9.20 -6.90 -0.67
C GLY A 303 10.41 -6.29 -1.40
N MET A 304 10.76 -6.76 -2.60
CA MET A 304 11.80 -6.18 -3.44
C MET A 304 11.29 -4.94 -4.16
N THR A 305 10.17 -5.07 -4.87
CA THR A 305 9.51 -3.96 -5.58
C THR A 305 9.19 -2.82 -4.62
N ASN A 306 8.64 -3.12 -3.44
CA ASN A 306 8.35 -2.12 -2.41
C ASN A 306 9.62 -1.42 -1.92
N GLY A 307 10.71 -2.15 -1.68
CA GLY A 307 11.98 -1.54 -1.29
C GLY A 307 12.50 -0.53 -2.32
N ILE A 308 12.47 -0.88 -3.61
CA ILE A 308 12.84 0.04 -4.70
C ILE A 308 11.88 1.23 -4.77
N GLY A 309 10.57 0.99 -4.62
CA GLY A 309 9.54 2.03 -4.59
C GLY A 309 9.71 3.02 -3.44
N THR A 310 10.10 2.56 -2.25
CA THR A 310 10.36 3.43 -1.10
C THR A 310 11.56 4.34 -1.33
N VAL A 311 12.61 3.88 -2.02
CA VAL A 311 13.73 4.77 -2.42
C VAL A 311 13.21 5.89 -3.31
N ALA A 312 12.34 5.58 -4.28
CA ALA A 312 11.72 6.59 -5.12
C ALA A 312 10.84 7.57 -4.31
N ALA A 313 10.13 7.11 -3.29
CA ALA A 313 9.37 7.97 -2.38
C ALA A 313 10.26 8.94 -1.58
N ILE A 314 11.41 8.48 -1.09
CA ILE A 314 12.37 9.33 -0.39
C ILE A 314 12.89 10.41 -1.35
N VAL A 315 13.30 10.00 -2.55
CA VAL A 315 13.81 10.91 -3.58
C VAL A 315 12.73 11.89 -4.02
N SER A 316 11.49 11.45 -4.23
CA SER A 316 10.40 12.33 -4.66
C SER A 316 10.02 13.35 -3.60
N THR A 317 9.98 12.94 -2.33
CA THR A 317 9.61 13.82 -1.20
C THR A 317 10.64 14.93 -1.00
N VAL A 318 11.93 14.59 -0.99
CA VAL A 318 13.02 15.57 -0.87
C VAL A 318 13.15 16.39 -2.15
N GLY A 319 13.12 15.72 -3.30
CA GLY A 319 13.30 16.31 -4.62
C GLY A 319 12.24 17.36 -4.93
N ALA A 320 10.97 17.06 -4.64
CA ALA A 320 9.87 18.02 -4.82
C ALA A 320 10.11 19.34 -4.07
N GLY A 321 10.73 19.27 -2.89
CA GLY A 321 11.14 20.41 -2.05
C GLY A 321 11.96 21.42 -2.82
N TYR A 322 13.08 20.91 -3.30
CA TYR A 322 14.02 21.68 -4.10
C TYR A 322 13.44 22.05 -5.48
N PHE A 323 12.65 21.18 -6.10
CA PHE A 323 12.09 21.40 -7.43
C PHE A 323 11.14 22.61 -7.45
N VAL A 324 10.25 22.70 -6.46
CA VAL A 324 9.33 23.83 -6.35
C VAL A 324 10.04 25.11 -5.94
N GLN A 325 11.04 25.03 -5.06
CA GLN A 325 11.87 26.19 -4.72
C GLN A 325 12.65 26.72 -5.93
N TRP A 326 13.19 25.83 -6.76
CA TRP A 326 14.02 26.20 -7.90
C TRP A 326 13.21 26.72 -9.09
N LEU A 327 12.12 26.05 -9.45
CA LEU A 327 11.27 26.44 -10.59
C LEU A 327 10.19 27.47 -10.23
N GLY A 328 9.97 27.73 -8.94
CA GLY A 328 8.91 28.62 -8.46
C GLY A 328 7.49 28.17 -8.82
N SER A 329 7.29 26.94 -9.30
CA SER A 329 6.02 26.47 -9.85
C SER A 329 5.69 25.04 -9.45
N PHE A 330 4.62 24.87 -8.68
CA PHE A 330 4.03 23.57 -8.39
C PHE A 330 3.56 22.87 -9.67
N GLN A 331 3.09 23.63 -10.66
CA GLN A 331 2.55 23.06 -11.89
C GLN A 331 3.60 22.33 -12.74
N ALA A 332 4.85 22.82 -12.75
CA ALA A 332 5.93 22.13 -13.45
C ALA A 332 6.18 20.74 -12.86
N PHE A 333 6.20 20.63 -11.53
CA PHE A 333 6.43 19.37 -10.83
C PHE A 333 5.23 18.40 -10.94
N LEU A 334 4.00 18.92 -10.89
CA LEU A 334 2.79 18.12 -11.12
C LEU A 334 2.71 17.61 -12.55
N THR A 335 3.11 18.43 -13.53
CA THR A 335 3.20 18.03 -14.94
C THR A 335 4.23 16.92 -15.14
N LEU A 336 5.41 17.03 -14.51
CA LEU A 336 6.41 15.96 -14.50
C LEU A 336 5.82 14.66 -13.95
N THR A 337 5.12 14.73 -12.82
CA THR A 337 4.47 13.57 -12.20
C THR A 337 3.41 12.95 -13.12
N ALA A 338 2.62 13.77 -13.83
CA ALA A 338 1.64 13.30 -14.81
C ALA A 338 2.30 12.59 -16.01
N VAL A 339 3.41 13.14 -16.53
CA VAL A 339 4.18 12.51 -17.63
C VAL A 339 4.75 11.16 -17.19
N LEU A 340 5.26 11.08 -15.96
CA LEU A 340 5.73 9.81 -15.39
C LEU A 340 4.61 8.78 -15.29
N TYR A 341 3.42 9.19 -14.84
CA TYR A 341 2.25 8.32 -14.82
C TYR A 341 1.91 7.78 -16.21
N PHE A 342 1.78 8.65 -17.22
CA PHE A 342 1.43 8.23 -18.58
C PHE A 342 2.49 7.31 -19.19
N SER A 343 3.77 7.65 -19.01
CA SER A 343 4.88 6.83 -19.50
C SER A 343 4.88 5.44 -18.85
N ALA A 344 4.64 5.37 -17.54
CA ALA A 344 4.52 4.11 -16.83
C ALA A 344 3.29 3.31 -17.24
N THR A 345 2.17 3.96 -17.59
CA THR A 345 1.00 3.27 -18.16
C THR A 345 1.33 2.59 -19.47
N VAL A 346 2.01 3.28 -20.39
CA VAL A 346 2.43 2.71 -21.68
C VAL A 346 3.36 1.52 -21.45
N PHE A 347 4.35 1.68 -20.59
CA PHE A 347 5.29 0.60 -20.25
C PHE A 347 4.59 -0.61 -19.62
N TYR A 348 3.72 -0.38 -18.64
CA TYR A 348 2.97 -1.44 -17.98
C TYR A 348 2.02 -2.16 -18.94
N ASN A 349 1.28 -1.45 -19.79
CA ASN A 349 0.39 -2.07 -20.75
C ASN A 349 1.12 -2.89 -21.82
N THR A 350 2.35 -2.50 -22.15
CA THR A 350 3.19 -3.24 -23.10
C THR A 350 3.70 -4.54 -22.49
N TYR A 351 4.26 -4.49 -21.28
CA TYR A 351 5.04 -5.60 -20.72
C TYR A 351 4.36 -6.38 -19.59
N ALA A 352 3.28 -5.90 -18.98
CA ALA A 352 2.62 -6.66 -17.94
C ALA A 352 1.94 -7.92 -18.51
N THR A 353 2.17 -9.04 -17.84
CA THR A 353 1.41 -10.29 -18.02
C THR A 353 0.68 -10.64 -16.72
N GLY A 354 -0.18 -11.65 -16.77
CA GLY A 354 -0.73 -12.35 -15.61
C GLY A 354 -0.56 -13.87 -15.72
N ASP A 355 0.27 -14.32 -16.67
CA ASP A 355 0.72 -15.71 -16.75
C ASP A 355 1.83 -15.96 -15.72
N LEU A 356 1.98 -17.22 -15.31
CA LEU A 356 3.03 -17.63 -14.37
C LEU A 356 4.42 -17.48 -15.01
N ILE A 357 5.29 -16.74 -14.35
CA ILE A 357 6.68 -16.49 -14.81
C ILE A 357 7.69 -17.28 -13.97
N PHE A 358 7.42 -17.39 -12.67
CA PHE A 358 8.27 -18.07 -11.71
C PHE A 358 7.48 -19.19 -11.04
N ASP A 359 7.86 -20.43 -11.34
CA ASP A 359 7.27 -21.66 -10.79
C ASP A 359 8.27 -22.36 -9.85
#